data_AF-A0A3B1KJP5-F1
#
_entry.id   AF-A0A3B1KJP5-F1
#
_cell.length_a   1.000
_cell.length_b   1.000
_cell.length_c   1.000
_cell.angle_alpha   90.00
_cell.angle_beta   90.00
_cell.angle_gamma   90.00
#
_symmetry.space_group_name_H-M   'P 1'
#
loop_
_entity.id
_entity.type
_entity.pdbx_description
1 polymer ?
#
loop_
_entity_poly.entity_id
_entity_poly.type
_entity_poly.pdbx_seq_one_letter_code
_entity_poly.pdbx_strand_id
1 'polypeptide(L)'
;MVDPDSGPVRPAVADPDGVLKRSRELLDLFWEIAKPEREARLQAAEKLVEQLKKSGESDELQYVVKRLVNGLSHAREHARTGYSATLAQVLSVFDELPLKSTLDQIKEKHDLQTANKKQIRNVAFGNFFGVLALSQSTRLHKEPQVLLECIKLLQTLSQYREHLRELPRKTMVDILSETSEEVFEEVLFKALQTDLTSALSSPEQLELLLVAMQKFPSVIKPAKLKKLVGTASVINKNTLPRLVQVLKTAARSVKKENVLPPVALDLLQMSLREDSFELFWKEAVISGLLLDPAGPCHYLVFRLFGAALPMLSVSQLKFVLSGEVMRRYGEHVLSAQLPDRFKFSPEMDVLVNSFMQSCKEPEKQLTVVLAFTQLTNQGYPVVPSFWKVLEHMDPTALKTYVEWLKEAFCRPQLDKCLEFSTRKQREGQEAAVKPQSSVFRFRKWIIPRLTSIVDNQQIKKDEELVMSIRSHLH
;
A
#
# COMPACT_ATOMS: atom_id res chain seq x y z
N MET A 1 -4.12 81.97 12.89
CA MET A 1 -4.63 80.66 12.41
C MET A 1 -4.37 80.58 10.92
N VAL A 2 -3.29 79.92 10.53
CA VAL A 2 -3.02 79.49 9.16
C VAL A 2 -2.40 78.10 9.33
N ASP A 3 -3.08 77.09 8.81
CA ASP A 3 -2.70 75.69 8.93
C ASP A 3 -1.82 75.32 7.71
N PRO A 4 -0.59 74.81 7.90
CA PRO A 4 0.31 74.47 6.80
C PRO A 4 0.41 72.94 6.65
N ASP A 5 -0.50 72.33 5.89
CA ASP A 5 -0.24 70.99 5.36
C ASP A 5 -0.97 70.76 4.03
N SER A 6 -0.31 71.14 2.93
CA SER A 6 -0.70 70.76 1.57
C SER A 6 0.44 70.01 0.90
N GLY A 7 0.66 68.78 1.38
CA GLY A 7 1.44 67.78 0.64
C GLY A 7 0.71 67.34 -0.64
N PRO A 8 1.43 66.91 -1.69
CA PRO A 8 0.84 66.61 -2.98
C PRO A 8 -0.09 65.40 -2.90
N VAL A 9 -1.36 65.64 -3.23
CA VAL A 9 -2.40 64.61 -3.39
C VAL A 9 -1.96 63.64 -4.47
N ARG A 10 -1.71 62.37 -4.10
CA ARG A 10 -1.48 61.30 -5.07
C ARG A 10 -2.70 61.20 -5.99
N PRO A 11 -2.53 61.08 -7.32
CA PRO A 11 -3.66 60.94 -8.21
C PRO A 11 -4.47 59.70 -7.81
N ALA A 12 -5.78 59.85 -7.65
CA ALA A 12 -6.68 58.73 -7.50
C ALA A 12 -6.56 57.86 -8.76
N VAL A 13 -6.08 56.64 -8.60
CA VAL A 13 -6.03 55.66 -9.68
C VAL A 13 -7.49 55.28 -9.96
N ALA A 14 -8.05 55.83 -11.04
CA ALA A 14 -9.35 55.39 -11.54
C ALA A 14 -9.20 53.93 -12.02
N ASP A 15 -10.13 53.06 -11.61
CA ASP A 15 -10.26 51.66 -12.04
C ASP A 15 -11.52 51.54 -12.90
N PRO A 16 -11.50 51.98 -14.17
CA PRO A 16 -12.71 52.25 -14.95
C PRO A 16 -13.50 50.97 -15.25
N ASP A 17 -12.83 49.81 -15.19
CA ASP A 17 -13.37 48.49 -15.57
C ASP A 17 -13.28 47.45 -14.44
N GLY A 18 -12.86 47.84 -13.21
CA GLY A 18 -12.69 46.90 -12.09
C GLY A 18 -11.50 45.94 -12.23
N VAL A 19 -10.59 46.20 -13.17
CA VAL A 19 -9.44 45.37 -13.54
C VAL A 19 -8.44 45.28 -12.37
N LEU A 20 -8.22 46.36 -11.62
CA LEU A 20 -7.33 46.34 -10.46
C LEU A 20 -7.92 45.51 -9.32
N LYS A 21 -9.23 45.59 -9.10
CA LYS A 21 -9.93 44.76 -8.12
C LYS A 21 -9.89 43.28 -8.50
N ARG A 22 -10.17 42.94 -9.77
CA ARG A 22 -10.09 41.58 -10.31
C ARG A 22 -8.68 41.01 -10.19
N SER A 23 -7.66 41.79 -10.54
CA SER A 23 -6.25 41.43 -10.40
C SER A 23 -5.89 41.13 -8.94
N ARG A 24 -6.40 41.92 -7.99
CA ARG A 24 -6.17 41.69 -6.55
C ARG A 24 -6.86 40.43 -6.03
N GLU A 25 -8.12 40.21 -6.40
CA GLU A 25 -8.87 39.00 -6.05
C GLU A 25 -8.19 37.74 -6.60
N LEU A 26 -7.70 37.80 -7.84
CA LEU A 26 -6.91 36.73 -8.47
C LEU A 26 -5.62 36.43 -7.68
N LEU A 27 -4.91 37.48 -7.25
CA LEU A 27 -3.68 37.33 -6.46
C LEU A 27 -3.94 36.72 -5.08
N ASP A 28 -5.05 37.05 -4.45
CA ASP A 28 -5.44 36.50 -3.14
C ASP A 28 -5.69 34.99 -3.22
N LEU A 29 -6.25 34.49 -4.33
CA LEU A 29 -6.45 33.04 -4.52
C LEU A 29 -5.13 32.25 -4.48
N PHE A 30 -4.02 32.79 -4.97
CA PHE A 30 -2.72 32.12 -4.88
C PHE A 30 -2.21 32.01 -3.45
N TRP A 31 -2.54 32.98 -2.59
CA TRP A 31 -2.25 32.89 -1.15
C TRP A 31 -3.07 31.79 -0.49
N GLU A 32 -4.35 31.69 -0.84
CA GLU A 32 -5.25 30.63 -0.35
C GLU A 32 -4.81 29.22 -0.81
N ILE A 33 -4.38 29.06 -2.07
CA ILE A 33 -3.82 27.81 -2.60
C ILE A 33 -2.56 27.37 -1.83
N ALA A 34 -1.84 28.32 -1.23
CA ALA A 34 -0.61 28.04 -0.47
C ALA A 34 -0.85 27.77 1.03
N LYS A 35 -2.10 27.75 1.50
CA LYS A 35 -2.43 27.49 2.92
C LYS A 35 -2.29 26.02 3.33
N PRO A 36 -2.07 25.72 4.62
CA PRO A 36 -2.01 24.34 5.10
C PRO A 36 -3.37 23.64 5.10
N GLU A 37 -4.47 24.37 5.22
CA GLU A 37 -5.82 23.80 5.24
C GLU A 37 -6.20 23.23 3.86
N ARG A 38 -6.49 21.92 3.80
CA ARG A 38 -6.89 21.25 2.55
C ARG A 38 -8.12 21.89 1.93
N GLU A 39 -9.14 22.17 2.74
CA GLU A 39 -10.41 22.71 2.27
C GLU A 39 -10.26 24.10 1.64
N ALA A 40 -9.47 24.98 2.29
CA ALA A 40 -9.18 26.32 1.77
C ALA A 40 -8.50 26.25 0.39
N ARG A 41 -7.54 25.32 0.21
CA ARG A 41 -6.87 25.14 -1.08
C ARG A 41 -7.81 24.66 -2.18
N LEU A 42 -8.69 23.70 -1.87
CA LEU A 42 -9.65 23.18 -2.84
C LEU A 42 -10.64 24.26 -3.29
N GLN A 43 -11.20 25.00 -2.33
CA GLN A 43 -12.12 26.11 -2.63
C GLN A 43 -11.44 27.23 -3.43
N ALA A 44 -10.18 27.54 -3.14
CA ALA A 44 -9.43 28.54 -3.89
C ALA A 44 -9.12 28.09 -5.33
N ALA A 45 -8.79 26.80 -5.53
CA ALA A 45 -8.58 26.23 -6.85
C ALA A 45 -9.86 26.26 -7.69
N GLU A 46 -11.01 25.89 -7.10
CA GLU A 46 -12.31 25.93 -7.76
C GLU A 46 -12.69 27.37 -8.16
N LYS A 47 -12.58 28.33 -7.23
CA LYS A 47 -12.83 29.75 -7.52
C LYS A 47 -11.93 30.29 -8.62
N LEU A 48 -10.65 29.90 -8.65
CA LEU A 48 -9.72 30.33 -9.69
C LEU A 48 -10.17 29.84 -11.07
N VAL A 49 -10.55 28.56 -11.18
CA VAL A 49 -11.05 27.97 -12.42
C VAL A 49 -12.34 28.63 -12.87
N GLU A 50 -13.27 28.90 -11.94
CA GLU A 50 -14.51 29.62 -12.26
C GLU A 50 -14.28 31.05 -12.75
N GLN A 51 -13.33 31.77 -12.15
CA GLN A 51 -12.97 33.12 -12.59
C GLN A 51 -12.39 33.12 -14.00
N LEU A 52 -11.50 32.17 -14.30
CA LEU A 52 -10.90 32.02 -15.63
C LEU A 52 -11.94 31.65 -16.70
N LYS A 53 -12.92 30.79 -16.37
CA LYS A 53 -14.05 30.49 -17.27
C LYS A 53 -14.89 31.73 -17.58
N LYS A 54 -14.99 32.67 -16.64
CA LYS A 54 -15.78 33.90 -16.79
C LYS A 54 -15.04 34.99 -17.57
N SER A 55 -13.71 35.11 -17.49
CA SER A 55 -12.95 36.02 -18.36
C SER A 55 -12.93 35.57 -19.80
N GLY A 56 -12.57 34.30 -20.05
CA GLY A 56 -12.20 33.85 -21.38
C GLY A 56 -10.95 34.56 -21.94
N GLU A 57 -10.16 35.23 -21.10
CA GLU A 57 -8.99 36.02 -21.49
C GLU A 57 -7.75 35.13 -21.54
N SER A 58 -7.20 34.93 -22.74
CA SER A 58 -6.01 34.10 -22.95
C SER A 58 -4.79 34.59 -22.15
N ASP A 59 -4.61 35.90 -22.00
CA ASP A 59 -3.46 36.47 -21.28
C ASP A 59 -3.55 36.22 -19.77
N GLU A 60 -4.75 36.30 -19.19
CA GLU A 60 -4.98 35.95 -17.78
C GLU A 60 -4.71 34.47 -17.53
N LEU A 61 -5.16 33.59 -18.45
CA LEU A 61 -4.90 32.16 -18.38
C LEU A 61 -3.39 31.83 -18.44
N GLN A 62 -2.67 32.43 -19.39
CA GLN A 62 -1.21 32.28 -19.49
C GLN A 62 -0.48 32.80 -18.23
N TYR A 63 -0.93 33.94 -17.69
CA TYR A 63 -0.41 34.48 -16.43
C TYR A 63 -0.62 33.49 -15.27
N VAL A 64 -1.83 32.92 -15.15
CA VAL A 64 -2.15 31.93 -14.11
C VAL A 64 -1.27 30.70 -14.26
N VAL A 65 -1.15 30.12 -15.46
CA VAL A 65 -0.29 28.95 -15.71
C VAL A 65 1.15 29.25 -15.29
N LYS A 66 1.71 30.38 -15.72
CA LYS A 66 3.07 30.80 -15.34
C LYS A 66 3.24 30.90 -13.82
N ARG A 67 2.25 31.47 -13.12
CA ARG A 67 2.28 31.63 -11.66
C ARG A 67 2.15 30.28 -10.94
N LEU A 68 1.31 29.39 -11.44
CA LEU A 68 1.17 28.03 -10.92
C LEU A 68 2.47 27.24 -11.10
N VAL A 69 3.09 27.30 -12.28
CA VAL A 69 4.40 26.65 -12.57
C VAL A 69 5.49 27.17 -11.63
N ASN A 70 5.54 28.48 -11.37
CA ASN A 70 6.47 29.07 -10.40
C ASN A 70 6.24 28.54 -8.97
N GLY A 71 4.99 28.26 -8.59
CA GLY A 71 4.63 27.76 -7.27
C GLY A 71 4.96 26.28 -7.02
N LEU A 72 5.26 25.50 -8.05
CA LEU A 72 5.58 24.07 -7.91
C LEU A 72 6.83 23.78 -7.06
N SER A 73 7.76 24.73 -7.00
CA SER A 73 9.00 24.65 -6.21
C SER A 73 8.90 25.37 -4.85
N HIS A 74 7.69 25.64 -4.36
CA HIS A 74 7.48 26.40 -3.12
C HIS A 74 8.15 25.70 -1.92
N ALA A 75 8.67 26.48 -0.96
CA ALA A 75 9.41 25.94 0.18
C ALA A 75 8.54 25.05 1.09
N ARG A 76 7.26 25.39 1.22
CA ARG A 76 6.26 24.66 2.04
C ARG A 76 5.67 23.48 1.25
N GLU A 77 5.60 22.31 1.87
CA GLU A 77 5.05 21.09 1.26
C GLU A 77 3.58 21.21 0.84
N HIS A 78 2.73 21.70 1.76
CA HIS A 78 1.32 21.92 1.45
C HIS A 78 1.13 22.88 0.27
N ALA A 79 1.92 23.95 0.18
CA ALA A 79 1.82 24.86 -0.96
C ALA A 79 2.15 24.15 -2.28
N ARG A 80 3.22 23.34 -2.34
CA ARG A 80 3.58 22.58 -3.56
C ARG A 80 2.44 21.69 -4.04
N THR A 81 1.81 20.97 -3.12
CA THR A 81 0.63 20.13 -3.45
C THR A 81 -0.56 20.96 -3.91
N GLY A 82 -0.79 22.15 -3.33
CA GLY A 82 -1.85 23.07 -3.77
C GLY A 82 -1.61 23.56 -5.19
N TYR A 83 -0.43 24.11 -5.47
CA TYR A 83 -0.06 24.60 -6.80
C TYR A 83 -0.14 23.51 -7.88
N SER A 84 0.34 22.29 -7.58
CA SER A 84 0.27 21.14 -8.49
C SER A 84 -1.17 20.73 -8.78
N ALA A 85 -2.01 20.58 -7.76
CA ALA A 85 -3.41 20.22 -7.93
C ALA A 85 -4.20 21.29 -8.69
N THR A 86 -3.99 22.57 -8.39
CA THR A 86 -4.63 23.66 -9.14
C THR A 86 -4.18 23.68 -10.61
N LEU A 87 -2.89 23.45 -10.89
CA LEU A 87 -2.41 23.33 -12.27
C LEU A 87 -3.06 22.15 -13.00
N ALA A 88 -3.20 20.99 -12.34
CA ALA A 88 -3.91 19.84 -12.91
C ALA A 88 -5.36 20.19 -13.28
N GLN A 89 -6.07 20.91 -12.42
CA GLN A 89 -7.45 21.33 -12.67
C GLN A 89 -7.55 22.34 -13.82
N VAL A 90 -6.67 23.33 -13.87
CA VAL A 90 -6.60 24.28 -14.99
C VAL A 90 -6.35 23.53 -16.30
N LEU A 91 -5.38 22.63 -16.34
CA LEU A 91 -5.10 21.84 -17.54
C LEU A 91 -6.25 20.90 -17.93
N SER A 92 -6.96 20.33 -16.96
CA SER A 92 -8.12 19.46 -17.21
C SER A 92 -9.30 20.22 -17.82
N VAL A 93 -9.48 21.48 -17.43
CA VAL A 93 -10.64 22.31 -17.84
C VAL A 93 -10.40 23.05 -19.15
N PHE A 94 -9.18 23.54 -19.38
CA PHE A 94 -8.84 24.39 -20.51
C PHE A 94 -8.05 23.58 -21.56
N ASP A 95 -8.77 22.91 -22.45
CA ASP A 95 -8.19 22.09 -23.52
C ASP A 95 -7.33 22.89 -24.50
N GLU A 96 -7.56 24.21 -24.60
CA GLU A 96 -6.75 25.12 -25.41
C GLU A 96 -5.28 25.23 -24.95
N LEU A 97 -4.97 24.83 -23.70
CA LEU A 97 -3.61 24.77 -23.18
C LEU A 97 -2.93 23.47 -23.62
N PRO A 98 -1.89 23.50 -24.48
CA PRO A 98 -1.18 22.29 -24.87
C PRO A 98 -0.30 21.78 -23.72
N LEU A 99 -0.41 20.50 -23.36
CA LEU A 99 0.41 19.92 -22.30
C LEU A 99 1.91 20.05 -22.59
N LYS A 100 2.29 19.96 -23.87
CA LYS A 100 3.67 20.16 -24.33
C LYS A 100 4.22 21.54 -23.94
N SER A 101 3.46 22.61 -24.17
CA SER A 101 3.88 23.98 -23.82
C SER A 101 4.04 24.13 -22.31
N THR A 102 3.12 23.58 -21.52
CA THR A 102 3.23 23.61 -20.05
C THR A 102 4.43 22.81 -19.56
N LEU A 103 4.70 21.62 -20.12
CA LEU A 103 5.89 20.84 -19.78
C LEU A 103 7.19 21.60 -20.09
N ASP A 104 7.24 22.31 -21.22
CA ASP A 104 8.40 23.11 -21.59
C ASP A 104 8.59 24.28 -20.61
N GLN A 105 7.52 24.98 -20.21
CA GLN A 105 7.57 26.01 -19.16
C GLN A 105 8.06 25.46 -17.81
N ILE A 106 7.64 24.24 -17.45
CA ILE A 106 8.10 23.56 -16.22
C ILE A 106 9.61 23.30 -16.31
N LYS A 107 10.10 22.74 -17.42
CA LYS A 107 11.51 22.41 -17.62
C LYS A 107 12.40 23.66 -17.66
N GLU A 108 11.93 24.73 -18.32
CA GLU A 108 12.62 26.01 -18.37
C GLU A 108 12.70 26.63 -16.96
N LYS A 109 11.58 26.66 -16.24
CA LYS A 109 11.53 27.27 -14.91
C LYS A 109 12.36 26.50 -13.88
N HIS A 110 12.33 25.18 -13.98
CA HIS A 110 12.93 24.26 -13.03
C HIS A 110 14.08 23.49 -13.69
N ASP A 111 15.00 24.18 -14.35
CA ASP A 111 16.13 23.51 -14.99
C ASP A 111 17.12 22.90 -13.96
N LEU A 112 17.28 21.58 -14.02
CA LEU A 112 18.17 20.81 -13.15
C LEU A 112 19.65 21.07 -13.43
N GLN A 113 20.02 21.50 -14.64
CA GLN A 113 21.42 21.72 -15.04
C GLN A 113 21.97 23.04 -14.49
N THR A 114 21.12 24.06 -14.42
CA THR A 114 21.49 25.40 -13.91
C THR A 114 21.28 25.55 -12.40
N ALA A 115 20.60 24.60 -11.76
CA ALA A 115 20.33 24.63 -10.32
C ALA A 115 21.59 24.46 -9.47
N ASN A 116 21.83 25.41 -8.56
CA ASN A 116 22.90 25.26 -7.57
C ASN A 116 22.49 24.30 -6.42
N LYS A 117 23.47 23.88 -5.60
CA LYS A 117 23.26 22.95 -4.46
C LYS A 117 22.16 23.37 -3.47
N LYS A 118 21.90 24.67 -3.30
CA LYS A 118 20.86 25.15 -2.37
C LYS A 118 19.46 25.08 -2.99
N GLN A 119 19.37 25.20 -4.30
CA GLN A 119 18.12 25.22 -5.05
C GLN A 119 17.72 23.85 -5.60
N ILE A 120 18.66 22.92 -5.76
CA ILE A 120 18.45 21.62 -6.41
C ILE A 120 17.25 20.86 -5.85
N ARG A 121 17.07 20.89 -4.52
CA ARG A 121 15.89 20.30 -3.86
C ARG A 121 14.58 20.90 -4.37
N ASN A 122 14.48 22.23 -4.38
CA ASN A 122 13.25 22.92 -4.78
C ASN A 122 12.99 22.74 -6.28
N VAL A 123 14.04 22.75 -7.11
CA VAL A 123 13.97 22.51 -8.55
C VAL A 123 13.52 21.08 -8.85
N ALA A 124 14.06 20.08 -8.15
CA ALA A 124 13.63 18.69 -8.25
C ALA A 124 12.14 18.54 -7.89
N PHE A 125 11.67 19.22 -6.84
CA PHE A 125 10.25 19.27 -6.51
C PHE A 125 9.42 20.00 -7.55
N GLY A 126 9.91 21.11 -8.11
CA GLY A 126 9.21 21.85 -9.16
C GLY A 126 8.91 20.99 -10.39
N ASN A 127 9.92 20.26 -10.87
CA ASN A 127 9.74 19.28 -11.95
C ASN A 127 8.77 18.15 -11.55
N PHE A 128 8.98 17.55 -10.37
CA PHE A 128 8.14 16.43 -9.91
C PHE A 128 6.66 16.82 -9.84
N PHE A 129 6.35 17.93 -9.17
CA PHE A 129 4.98 18.42 -9.04
C PHE A 129 4.40 18.93 -10.37
N GLY A 130 5.25 19.35 -11.30
CA GLY A 130 4.85 19.65 -12.67
C GLY A 130 4.40 18.41 -13.44
N VAL A 131 5.20 17.34 -13.43
CA VAL A 131 4.81 16.06 -14.04
C VAL A 131 3.57 15.48 -13.35
N LEU A 132 3.49 15.58 -12.02
CA LEU A 132 2.31 15.15 -11.27
C LEU A 132 1.05 15.90 -11.73
N ALA A 133 1.14 17.21 -11.94
CA ALA A 133 0.02 18.01 -12.43
C ALA A 133 -0.42 17.60 -13.84
N LEU A 134 0.54 17.35 -14.74
CA LEU A 134 0.26 16.86 -16.10
C LEU A 134 -0.44 15.49 -16.05
N SER A 135 0.04 14.56 -15.22
CA SER A 135 -0.57 13.24 -15.02
C SER A 135 -2.01 13.38 -14.50
N GLN A 136 -2.22 14.20 -13.47
CA GLN A 136 -3.52 14.38 -12.81
C GLN A 136 -4.53 15.21 -13.62
N SER A 137 -4.10 15.86 -14.71
CA SER A 137 -5.01 16.54 -15.63
C SER A 137 -5.93 15.58 -16.40
N THR A 138 -5.68 14.26 -16.34
CA THR A 138 -6.36 13.21 -17.13
C THR A 138 -6.21 13.35 -18.65
N ARG A 139 -5.36 14.26 -19.13
CA ARG A 139 -5.10 14.47 -20.56
C ARG A 139 -3.84 13.77 -21.05
N LEU A 140 -2.91 13.41 -20.15
CA LEU A 140 -1.57 12.93 -20.52
C LEU A 140 -1.59 11.67 -21.40
N HIS A 141 -2.51 10.74 -21.16
CA HIS A 141 -2.63 9.51 -21.96
C HIS A 141 -3.02 9.77 -23.43
N LYS A 142 -3.57 10.95 -23.73
CA LYS A 142 -3.95 11.37 -25.09
C LYS A 142 -2.79 12.01 -25.86
N GLU A 143 -1.67 12.31 -25.19
CA GLU A 143 -0.49 12.96 -25.78
C GLU A 143 0.78 12.10 -25.58
N PRO A 144 0.98 11.02 -26.37
CA PRO A 144 2.04 10.04 -26.12
C PRO A 144 3.46 10.63 -26.10
N GLN A 145 3.73 11.67 -26.89
CA GLN A 145 5.05 12.33 -26.91
C GLN A 145 5.33 13.10 -25.62
N VAL A 146 4.32 13.80 -25.07
CA VAL A 146 4.43 14.49 -23.79
C VAL A 146 4.60 13.47 -22.66
N LEU A 147 3.82 12.38 -22.72
CA LEU A 147 3.92 11.27 -21.79
C LEU A 147 5.34 10.66 -21.76
N LEU A 148 5.96 10.44 -22.94
CA LEU A 148 7.34 9.97 -23.05
C LEU A 148 8.33 10.93 -22.39
N GLU A 149 8.17 12.23 -22.60
CA GLU A 149 9.02 13.25 -21.97
C GLU A 149 8.84 13.31 -20.45
N CYS A 150 7.61 13.14 -19.95
CA CYS A 150 7.33 13.01 -18.53
C CYS A 150 8.03 11.81 -17.91
N ILE A 151 7.96 10.63 -18.54
CA ILE A 151 8.67 9.42 -18.07
C ILE A 151 10.18 9.66 -18.02
N LYS A 152 10.77 10.23 -19.08
CA LYS A 152 12.22 10.56 -19.09
C LYS A 152 12.60 11.53 -17.97
N LEU A 153 11.75 12.53 -17.72
CA LEU A 153 11.97 13.47 -16.61
C LEU A 153 11.89 12.76 -15.25
N LEU A 154 10.91 11.88 -15.03
CA LEU A 154 10.80 11.07 -13.81
C LEU A 154 11.99 10.12 -13.60
N GLN A 155 12.54 9.55 -14.67
CA GLN A 155 13.77 8.75 -14.64
C GLN A 155 14.97 9.59 -14.15
N THR A 156 15.14 10.81 -14.68
CA THR A 156 16.16 11.76 -14.19
C THR A 156 15.92 12.13 -12.73
N LEU A 157 14.68 12.44 -12.36
CA LEU A 157 14.31 12.81 -10.99
C LEU A 157 14.54 11.68 -9.97
N SER A 158 14.47 10.42 -10.41
CA SER A 158 14.74 9.25 -9.56
C SER A 158 16.18 9.21 -9.02
N GLN A 159 17.11 9.96 -9.62
CA GLN A 159 18.48 10.10 -9.13
C GLN A 159 18.57 10.98 -7.87
N TYR A 160 17.57 11.83 -7.60
CA TYR A 160 17.52 12.75 -6.45
C TYR A 160 16.78 12.12 -5.26
N ARG A 161 17.13 10.87 -4.92
CA ARG A 161 16.45 10.06 -3.87
C ARG A 161 16.45 10.73 -2.50
N GLU A 162 17.49 11.48 -2.17
CA GLU A 162 17.61 12.27 -0.94
C GLU A 162 16.53 13.34 -0.77
N HIS A 163 15.92 13.79 -1.87
CA HIS A 163 14.87 14.81 -1.88
C HIS A 163 13.50 14.22 -2.16
N LEU A 164 13.40 13.42 -3.23
CA LEU A 164 12.12 12.93 -3.75
C LEU A 164 11.76 11.52 -3.28
N ARG A 165 12.68 10.81 -2.62
CA ARG A 165 12.50 9.43 -2.16
C ARG A 165 11.95 8.53 -3.28
N GLU A 166 10.77 7.95 -3.08
CA GLU A 166 10.10 7.02 -4.00
C GLU A 166 9.08 7.71 -4.92
N LEU A 167 8.86 9.02 -4.76
CA LEU A 167 7.79 9.74 -5.44
C LEU A 167 7.85 9.63 -6.97
N PRO A 168 9.00 9.82 -7.65
CA PRO A 168 9.03 9.76 -9.11
C PRO A 168 8.64 8.38 -9.64
N ARG A 169 9.02 7.32 -8.94
CA ARG A 169 8.71 5.94 -9.33
C ARG A 169 7.24 5.59 -9.09
N LYS A 170 6.66 6.04 -7.98
CA LYS A 170 5.21 5.91 -7.74
C LYS A 170 4.40 6.59 -8.84
N THR A 171 4.78 7.81 -9.23
CA THR A 171 4.12 8.49 -10.35
C THR A 171 4.30 7.76 -11.69
N MET A 172 5.45 7.11 -11.96
CA MET A 172 5.58 6.26 -13.14
C MET A 172 4.62 5.07 -13.11
N VAL A 173 4.44 4.43 -11.95
CA VAL A 173 3.46 3.34 -11.76
C VAL A 173 2.02 3.83 -11.96
N ASP A 174 1.68 5.01 -11.44
CA ASP A 174 0.36 5.62 -11.62
C ASP A 174 0.09 5.90 -13.11
N ILE A 175 1.05 6.51 -13.83
CA ILE A 175 0.95 6.77 -15.28
C ILE A 175 0.77 5.46 -16.05
N LEU A 176 1.56 4.42 -15.76
CA LEU A 176 1.43 3.13 -16.43
C LEU A 176 0.07 2.47 -16.17
N SER A 177 -0.52 2.70 -15.00
CA SER A 177 -1.82 2.13 -14.65
C SER A 177 -2.97 2.69 -15.48
N GLU A 178 -2.80 3.87 -16.08
CA GLU A 178 -3.76 4.58 -16.95
C GLU A 178 -3.35 4.56 -18.44
N THR A 179 -2.19 3.98 -18.78
CA THR A 179 -1.68 3.93 -20.16
C THR A 179 -2.29 2.75 -20.94
N SER A 180 -2.61 2.94 -22.22
CA SER A 180 -3.08 1.85 -23.09
C SER A 180 -1.95 0.90 -23.49
N GLU A 181 -2.30 -0.32 -23.91
CA GLU A 181 -1.30 -1.31 -24.29
C GLU A 181 -0.48 -0.88 -25.52
N GLU A 182 -1.13 -0.23 -26.48
CA GLU A 182 -0.51 0.27 -27.72
C GLU A 182 0.52 1.37 -27.40
N VAL A 183 0.15 2.35 -26.58
CA VAL A 183 1.05 3.43 -26.16
C VAL A 183 2.23 2.87 -25.35
N PHE A 184 1.97 1.88 -24.49
CA PHE A 184 3.04 1.22 -23.76
C PHE A 184 4.04 0.54 -24.71
N GLU A 185 3.56 -0.27 -25.65
CA GLU A 185 4.44 -1.02 -26.56
C GLU A 185 5.22 -0.12 -27.52
N GLU A 186 4.55 0.84 -28.17
CA GLU A 186 5.14 1.65 -29.23
C GLU A 186 6.01 2.79 -28.70
N VAL A 187 5.64 3.36 -27.55
CA VAL A 187 6.26 4.60 -27.04
C VAL A 187 7.09 4.34 -25.79
N LEU A 188 6.50 3.73 -24.76
CA LEU A 188 7.12 3.67 -23.43
C LEU A 188 8.10 2.53 -23.25
N PHE A 189 7.88 1.39 -23.89
CA PHE A 189 8.66 0.17 -23.64
C PHE A 189 10.16 0.42 -23.85
N LYS A 190 10.52 1.11 -24.94
CA LYS A 190 11.92 1.44 -25.23
C LYS A 190 12.51 2.41 -24.19
N ALA A 191 11.72 3.36 -23.71
CA ALA A 191 12.16 4.34 -22.70
C ALA A 191 12.37 3.68 -21.33
N LEU A 192 11.50 2.75 -20.96
CA LEU A 192 11.54 2.04 -19.68
C LEU A 192 12.42 0.79 -19.71
N GLN A 193 12.99 0.42 -20.85
CA GLN A 193 13.73 -0.83 -21.02
C GLN A 193 14.85 -0.99 -19.99
N THR A 194 15.57 0.08 -19.66
CA THR A 194 16.65 0.07 -18.66
C THR A 194 16.12 -0.15 -17.24
N ASP A 195 15.01 0.50 -16.87
CA ASP A 195 14.34 0.27 -15.58
C ASP A 195 13.81 -1.16 -15.46
N LEU A 196 13.16 -1.66 -16.52
CA LEU A 196 12.61 -3.02 -16.54
C LEU A 196 13.69 -4.10 -16.52
N THR A 197 14.84 -3.85 -17.17
CA THR A 197 15.99 -4.78 -17.14
C THR A 197 16.63 -4.82 -15.75
N SER A 198 16.59 -3.72 -15.00
CA SER A 198 17.13 -3.62 -13.64
C SER A 198 16.09 -3.95 -12.56
N ALA A 199 14.90 -4.47 -12.91
CA ALA A 199 13.77 -4.71 -12.00
C ALA A 199 14.14 -5.36 -10.66
N LEU A 200 15.05 -6.34 -10.65
CA LEU A 200 15.45 -7.06 -9.43
C LEU A 200 16.53 -6.35 -8.59
N SER A 201 16.72 -5.04 -8.77
CA SER A 201 17.76 -4.27 -8.04
C SER A 201 17.18 -3.43 -6.90
N SER A 202 15.90 -3.07 -6.95
CA SER A 202 15.22 -2.34 -5.87
C SER A 202 13.71 -2.65 -5.83
N PRO A 203 13.04 -2.43 -4.68
CA PRO A 203 11.59 -2.63 -4.56
C PRO A 203 10.79 -1.89 -5.62
N GLU A 204 11.16 -0.64 -5.88
CA GLU A 204 10.43 0.24 -6.78
C GLU A 204 10.64 -0.12 -8.26
N GLN A 205 11.80 -0.66 -8.61
CA GLN A 205 12.05 -1.18 -9.97
C GLN A 205 11.30 -2.49 -10.21
N LEU A 206 11.20 -3.33 -9.18
CA LEU A 206 10.42 -4.56 -9.26
C LEU A 206 8.93 -4.25 -9.40
N GLU A 207 8.40 -3.34 -8.58
CA GLU A 207 7.01 -2.88 -8.67
C GLU A 207 6.67 -2.37 -10.07
N LEU A 208 7.54 -1.57 -10.69
CA LEU A 208 7.35 -1.10 -12.06
C LEU A 208 7.21 -2.26 -13.07
N LEU A 209 8.05 -3.29 -12.95
CA LEU A 209 7.95 -4.48 -13.80
C LEU A 209 6.66 -5.26 -13.55
N LEU A 210 6.30 -5.49 -12.29
CA LEU A 210 5.10 -6.25 -11.92
C LEU A 210 3.83 -5.56 -12.43
N VAL A 211 3.74 -4.23 -12.28
CA VAL A 211 2.63 -3.43 -12.81
C VAL A 211 2.57 -3.52 -14.33
N ALA A 212 3.72 -3.38 -15.01
CA ALA A 212 3.76 -3.49 -16.47
C ALA A 212 3.34 -4.89 -16.95
N MET A 213 3.72 -5.96 -16.23
CA MET A 213 3.30 -7.32 -16.54
C MET A 213 1.81 -7.54 -16.30
N GLN A 214 1.25 -6.95 -15.25
CA GLN A 214 -0.18 -7.04 -14.94
C GLN A 214 -1.04 -6.27 -15.93
N LYS A 215 -0.59 -5.08 -16.36
CA LYS A 215 -1.34 -4.18 -17.25
C LYS A 215 -1.18 -4.53 -18.72
N PHE A 216 0.00 -5.02 -19.12
CA PHE A 216 0.34 -5.31 -20.52
C PHE A 216 0.80 -6.76 -20.70
N PRO A 217 -0.01 -7.77 -20.30
CA PRO A 217 0.37 -9.18 -20.36
C PRO A 217 0.61 -9.66 -21.80
N SER A 218 -0.04 -9.03 -22.79
CA SER A 218 0.17 -9.36 -24.20
C SER A 218 1.53 -8.87 -24.70
N VAL A 219 2.06 -7.78 -24.14
CA VAL A 219 3.34 -7.18 -24.53
C VAL A 219 4.50 -7.87 -23.81
N ILE A 220 4.40 -8.07 -22.50
CA ILE A 220 5.46 -8.69 -21.68
C ILE A 220 5.31 -10.21 -21.65
N LYS A 221 5.42 -10.84 -22.83
CA LYS A 221 5.43 -12.30 -22.97
C LYS A 221 6.71 -12.92 -22.39
N PRO A 222 6.72 -14.23 -22.10
CA PRO A 222 7.90 -14.93 -21.56
C PRO A 222 9.21 -14.69 -22.34
N ALA A 223 9.14 -14.55 -23.67
CA ALA A 223 10.30 -14.24 -24.49
C ALA A 223 10.87 -12.82 -24.25
N LYS A 224 10.00 -11.83 -24.03
CA LYS A 224 10.40 -10.44 -23.72
C LYS A 224 10.91 -10.36 -22.28
N LEU A 225 10.25 -11.06 -21.35
CA LEU A 225 10.70 -11.18 -19.97
C LEU A 225 12.08 -11.84 -19.87
N LYS A 226 12.35 -12.89 -20.67
CA LYS A 226 13.68 -13.52 -20.75
C LYS A 226 14.77 -12.55 -21.16
N LYS A 227 14.47 -11.58 -22.04
CA LYS A 227 15.42 -10.53 -22.42
C LYS A 227 15.63 -9.49 -21.32
N LEU A 228 14.60 -9.21 -20.51
CA LEU A 228 14.65 -8.21 -19.44
C LEU A 228 15.33 -8.74 -18.17
N VAL A 229 14.87 -9.88 -17.64
CA VAL A 229 15.31 -10.42 -16.35
C VAL A 229 16.09 -11.74 -16.46
N GLY A 230 16.44 -12.15 -17.69
CA GLY A 230 17.21 -13.37 -17.96
C GLY A 230 16.41 -14.67 -17.91
N THR A 231 15.12 -14.61 -17.57
CA THR A 231 14.27 -15.78 -17.31
C THR A 231 12.85 -15.59 -17.80
N ALA A 232 12.15 -16.69 -18.07
CA ALA A 232 10.81 -16.68 -18.68
C ALA A 232 9.66 -16.38 -17.68
N SER A 233 9.96 -16.35 -16.38
CA SER A 233 9.05 -16.00 -15.28
C SER A 233 9.78 -15.14 -14.26
N VAL A 234 9.07 -14.28 -13.54
CA VAL A 234 9.70 -13.47 -12.47
C VAL A 234 10.09 -14.37 -11.30
N ILE A 235 9.24 -15.35 -10.97
CA ILE A 235 9.46 -16.26 -9.85
C ILE A 235 10.09 -17.56 -10.37
N ASN A 236 11.40 -17.68 -10.18
CA ASN A 236 12.14 -18.90 -10.49
C ASN A 236 13.38 -19.02 -9.60
N LYS A 237 14.00 -20.21 -9.60
CA LYS A 237 15.18 -20.50 -8.77
C LYS A 237 16.36 -19.55 -8.99
N ASN A 238 16.53 -18.99 -10.18
CA ASN A 238 17.64 -18.10 -10.51
C ASN A 238 17.38 -16.64 -10.06
N THR A 239 16.13 -16.18 -10.07
CA THR A 239 15.74 -14.82 -9.67
C THR A 239 15.43 -14.71 -8.18
N LEU A 240 14.99 -15.79 -7.55
CA LEU A 240 14.57 -15.86 -6.14
C LEU A 240 15.58 -15.23 -5.16
N PRO A 241 16.90 -15.48 -5.22
CA PRO A 241 17.84 -14.85 -4.30
C PRO A 241 17.82 -13.32 -4.36
N ARG A 242 17.68 -12.76 -5.58
CA ARG A 242 17.58 -11.31 -5.79
C ARG A 242 16.22 -10.78 -5.32
N LEU A 243 15.13 -11.50 -5.59
CA LEU A 243 13.79 -11.17 -5.10
C LEU A 243 13.74 -11.10 -3.57
N VAL A 244 14.36 -12.06 -2.88
CA VAL A 244 14.46 -12.05 -1.41
C VAL A 244 15.18 -10.80 -0.94
N GLN A 245 16.29 -10.42 -1.58
CA GLN A 245 17.03 -9.21 -1.20
C GLN A 245 16.21 -7.93 -1.43
N VAL A 246 15.45 -7.87 -2.52
CA VAL A 246 14.50 -6.77 -2.78
C VAL A 246 13.42 -6.73 -1.70
N LEU A 247 12.81 -7.86 -1.34
CA LEU A 247 11.77 -7.93 -0.30
C LEU A 247 12.31 -7.57 1.09
N LYS A 248 13.55 -7.95 1.42
CA LYS A 248 14.24 -7.50 2.65
C LYS A 248 14.43 -5.99 2.69
N THR A 249 14.74 -5.40 1.54
CA THR A 249 14.89 -3.94 1.40
C THR A 249 13.54 -3.24 1.60
N ALA A 250 12.49 -3.76 0.96
CA ALA A 250 11.12 -3.26 1.13
C ALA A 250 10.63 -3.39 2.58
N ALA A 251 10.90 -4.52 3.25
CA ALA A 251 10.54 -4.72 4.66
C ALA A 251 11.16 -3.65 5.57
N ARG A 252 12.40 -3.26 5.31
CA ARG A 252 13.11 -2.26 6.11
C ARG A 252 12.62 -0.85 5.84
N SER A 253 12.21 -0.53 4.61
CA SER A 253 11.74 0.81 4.26
C SER A 253 10.39 1.14 4.90
N VAL A 254 9.49 0.16 5.05
CA VAL A 254 8.14 0.36 5.64
C VAL A 254 8.04 0.06 7.14
N LYS A 255 9.18 -0.06 7.83
CA LYS A 255 9.22 -0.47 9.25
C LYS A 255 8.39 0.46 10.15
N LYS A 256 8.31 1.76 9.83
CA LYS A 256 7.61 2.75 10.67
C LYS A 256 6.12 2.84 10.32
N GLU A 257 5.81 2.67 9.05
CA GLU A 257 4.50 2.77 8.45
C GLU A 257 3.63 1.55 8.80
N ASN A 258 4.25 0.41 9.12
CA ASN A 258 3.56 -0.83 9.47
C ASN A 258 2.58 -1.30 8.38
N VAL A 259 2.95 -1.12 7.11
CA VAL A 259 2.16 -1.53 5.95
C VAL A 259 2.81 -2.71 5.21
N LEU A 260 2.01 -3.44 4.45
CA LEU A 260 2.51 -4.42 3.47
C LEU A 260 3.00 -3.66 2.23
N PRO A 261 4.28 -3.78 1.81
CA PRO A 261 4.74 -3.16 0.57
C PRO A 261 3.95 -3.69 -0.65
N PRO A 262 3.52 -2.82 -1.58
CA PRO A 262 2.79 -3.24 -2.78
C PRO A 262 3.51 -4.35 -3.56
N VAL A 263 4.82 -4.20 -3.74
CA VAL A 263 5.68 -5.21 -4.40
C VAL A 263 5.57 -6.62 -3.80
N ALA A 264 5.36 -6.75 -2.49
CA ALA A 264 5.21 -8.05 -1.84
C ALA A 264 3.84 -8.67 -2.13
N LEU A 265 2.78 -7.84 -2.14
CA LEU A 265 1.45 -8.26 -2.53
C LEU A 265 1.42 -8.66 -4.01
N ASP A 266 1.97 -7.83 -4.89
CA ASP A 266 2.00 -8.09 -6.34
C ASP A 266 2.75 -9.39 -6.67
N LEU A 267 3.88 -9.66 -6.00
CA LEU A 267 4.59 -10.94 -6.14
C LEU A 267 3.73 -12.14 -5.70
N LEU A 268 2.97 -12.00 -4.62
CA LEU A 268 2.04 -13.05 -4.19
C LEU A 268 0.98 -13.29 -5.26
N GLN A 269 0.35 -12.23 -5.79
CA GLN A 269 -0.65 -12.37 -6.86
C GLN A 269 -0.05 -13.01 -8.11
N MET A 270 1.14 -12.58 -8.50
CA MET A 270 1.90 -13.15 -9.61
C MET A 270 2.21 -14.63 -9.40
N SER A 271 2.62 -15.02 -8.19
CA SER A 271 2.92 -16.42 -7.87
C SER A 271 1.71 -17.35 -8.00
N LEU A 272 0.51 -16.82 -7.73
CA LEU A 272 -0.74 -17.57 -7.89
C LEU A 272 -1.13 -17.68 -9.37
N ARG A 273 -0.90 -16.62 -10.16
CA ARG A 273 -1.18 -16.61 -11.61
C ARG A 273 -0.23 -17.51 -12.41
N GLU A 274 1.04 -17.58 -12.01
CA GLU A 274 2.07 -18.39 -12.68
C GLU A 274 2.15 -19.83 -12.15
N ASP A 275 1.23 -20.25 -11.28
CA ASP A 275 1.26 -21.56 -10.58
C ASP A 275 2.60 -21.85 -9.88
N SER A 276 3.25 -20.80 -9.38
CA SER A 276 4.55 -20.84 -8.72
C SER A 276 4.46 -20.50 -7.23
N PHE A 277 3.26 -20.51 -6.66
CA PHE A 277 2.99 -20.11 -5.28
C PHE A 277 3.79 -20.95 -4.27
N GLU A 278 3.81 -22.27 -4.42
CA GLU A 278 4.52 -23.14 -3.48
C GLU A 278 6.04 -22.89 -3.51
N LEU A 279 6.61 -22.66 -4.70
CA LEU A 279 8.01 -22.30 -4.85
C LEU A 279 8.29 -20.94 -4.19
N PHE A 280 7.46 -19.93 -4.45
CA PHE A 280 7.57 -18.61 -3.83
C PHE A 280 7.49 -18.70 -2.30
N TRP A 281 6.52 -19.42 -1.78
CA TRP A 281 6.30 -19.54 -0.34
C TRP A 281 7.45 -20.28 0.36
N LYS A 282 7.93 -21.39 -0.21
CA LYS A 282 9.04 -22.14 0.37
C LYS A 282 10.35 -21.36 0.29
N GLU A 283 10.70 -20.86 -0.89
CA GLU A 283 12.04 -20.30 -1.13
C GLU A 283 12.15 -18.83 -0.71
N ALA A 284 11.18 -17.99 -1.08
CA ALA A 284 11.26 -16.56 -0.76
C ALA A 284 10.80 -16.25 0.67
N VAL A 285 9.67 -16.83 1.09
CA VAL A 285 9.05 -16.51 2.39
C VAL A 285 9.74 -17.27 3.52
N ILE A 286 9.75 -18.61 3.45
CA ILE A 286 10.30 -19.46 4.52
C ILE A 286 11.83 -19.45 4.52
N SER A 287 12.46 -19.86 3.42
CA SER A 287 13.92 -19.95 3.31
C SER A 287 14.62 -18.61 3.06
N GLY A 288 13.88 -17.54 2.77
CA GLY A 288 14.44 -16.22 2.45
C GLY A 288 14.23 -15.20 3.55
N LEU A 289 12.97 -14.83 3.78
CA LEU A 289 12.58 -13.74 4.70
C LEU A 289 12.54 -14.17 6.17
N LEU A 290 12.03 -15.37 6.47
CA LEU A 290 11.92 -15.86 7.85
C LEU A 290 13.26 -16.30 8.48
N LEU A 291 14.29 -16.50 7.67
CA LEU A 291 15.65 -16.77 8.18
C LEU A 291 16.29 -15.54 8.84
N ASP A 292 15.83 -14.33 8.52
CA ASP A 292 16.33 -13.12 9.19
C ASP A 292 15.97 -13.14 10.69
N PRO A 293 16.72 -12.42 11.54
CA PRO A 293 16.32 -12.19 12.92
C PRO A 293 14.93 -11.57 13.02
N ALA A 294 14.23 -11.86 14.11
CA ALA A 294 12.90 -11.30 14.38
C ALA A 294 12.92 -9.76 14.24
N GLY A 295 12.00 -9.23 13.42
CA GLY A 295 12.03 -7.83 13.01
C GLY A 295 11.22 -7.54 11.75
N PRO A 296 11.63 -6.56 10.93
CA PRO A 296 10.83 -6.08 9.80
C PRO A 296 10.44 -7.17 8.80
N CYS A 297 11.36 -8.11 8.50
CA CYS A 297 11.08 -9.20 7.57
C CYS A 297 9.99 -10.15 8.09
N HIS A 298 9.98 -10.47 9.38
CA HIS A 298 8.94 -11.32 9.98
C HIS A 298 7.57 -10.62 9.95
N TYR A 299 7.53 -9.32 10.26
CA TYR A 299 6.28 -8.56 10.19
C TYR A 299 5.75 -8.43 8.76
N LEU A 300 6.63 -8.25 7.77
CA LEU A 300 6.24 -8.33 6.36
C LEU A 300 5.64 -9.71 6.04
N VAL A 301 6.29 -10.80 6.48
CA VAL A 301 5.79 -12.16 6.25
C VAL A 301 4.43 -12.39 6.92
N PHE A 302 4.21 -11.91 8.14
CA PHE A 302 2.91 -12.04 8.81
C PHE A 302 1.80 -11.24 8.11
N ARG A 303 2.11 -10.03 7.63
CA ARG A 303 1.18 -9.25 6.79
C ARG A 303 0.87 -9.96 5.49
N LEU A 304 1.90 -10.48 4.81
CA LEU A 304 1.76 -11.24 3.56
C LEU A 304 0.92 -12.50 3.77
N PHE A 305 1.10 -13.18 4.90
CA PHE A 305 0.30 -14.35 5.29
C PHE A 305 -1.18 -14.01 5.49
N GLY A 306 -1.50 -12.94 6.24
CA GLY A 306 -2.88 -12.50 6.39
C GLY A 306 -3.50 -12.02 5.07
N ALA A 307 -2.76 -11.28 4.26
CA ALA A 307 -3.20 -10.83 2.93
C ALA A 307 -3.40 -11.99 1.93
N ALA A 308 -2.70 -13.11 2.10
CA ALA A 308 -2.85 -14.28 1.26
C ALA A 308 -4.16 -15.04 1.50
N LEU A 309 -4.69 -15.05 2.73
CA LEU A 309 -5.88 -15.85 3.10
C LEU A 309 -7.04 -15.79 2.10
N PRO A 310 -7.52 -14.62 1.64
CA PRO A 310 -8.62 -14.55 0.67
C PRO A 310 -8.27 -15.05 -0.73
N MET A 311 -6.98 -15.15 -1.06
CA MET A 311 -6.48 -15.47 -2.41
C MET A 311 -6.20 -16.96 -2.62
N LEU A 312 -6.11 -17.74 -1.54
CA LEU A 312 -5.68 -19.13 -1.58
C LEU A 312 -6.85 -20.11 -1.76
N SER A 313 -6.59 -21.18 -2.50
CA SER A 313 -7.43 -22.38 -2.50
C SER A 313 -7.37 -23.10 -1.15
N VAL A 314 -8.31 -24.02 -0.89
CA VAL A 314 -8.34 -24.78 0.38
C VAL A 314 -7.04 -25.57 0.59
N SER A 315 -6.47 -26.18 -0.45
CA SER A 315 -5.20 -26.92 -0.36
C SER A 315 -4.03 -26.01 -0.01
N GLN A 316 -3.95 -24.84 -0.66
CA GLN A 316 -2.93 -23.83 -0.36
C GLN A 316 -3.10 -23.24 1.04
N LEU A 317 -4.34 -23.00 1.50
CA LEU A 317 -4.63 -22.58 2.88
C LEU A 317 -4.09 -23.62 3.87
N LYS A 318 -4.45 -24.90 3.70
CA LYS A 318 -3.94 -25.99 4.55
C LYS A 318 -2.42 -26.00 4.57
N PHE A 319 -1.76 -25.89 3.42
CA PHE A 319 -0.30 -25.83 3.30
C PHE A 319 0.33 -24.68 4.10
N VAL A 320 -0.15 -23.44 3.95
CA VAL A 320 0.44 -22.28 4.64
C VAL A 320 0.11 -22.26 6.13
N LEU A 321 -1.10 -22.67 6.50
CA LEU A 321 -1.60 -22.67 7.87
C LEU A 321 -0.99 -23.78 8.73
N SER A 322 -0.50 -24.87 8.14
CA SER A 322 0.29 -25.89 8.84
C SER A 322 1.81 -25.63 8.82
N GLY A 323 2.23 -24.49 8.27
CA GLY A 323 3.64 -24.22 7.94
C GLY A 323 4.43 -23.46 9.01
N GLU A 324 5.69 -23.19 8.68
CA GLU A 324 6.64 -22.49 9.55
C GLU A 324 6.21 -21.04 9.85
N VAL A 325 5.57 -20.36 8.89
CA VAL A 325 5.07 -18.99 9.09
C VAL A 325 4.08 -18.92 10.25
N MET A 326 3.16 -19.88 10.33
CA MET A 326 2.17 -19.97 11.39
C MET A 326 2.83 -20.27 12.75
N ARG A 327 3.84 -21.16 12.79
CA ARG A 327 4.64 -21.42 14.01
C ARG A 327 5.37 -20.17 14.50
N ARG A 328 6.01 -19.43 13.59
CA ARG A 328 6.72 -18.17 13.91
C ARG A 328 5.78 -17.08 14.37
N TYR A 329 4.58 -17.01 13.81
CA TYR A 329 3.53 -16.13 14.31
C TYR A 329 3.17 -16.48 15.76
N GLY A 330 2.94 -17.76 16.07
CA GLY A 330 2.68 -18.22 17.44
C GLY A 330 3.80 -17.84 18.42
N GLU A 331 5.06 -18.08 18.03
CA GLU A 331 6.22 -17.69 18.83
C GLU A 331 6.27 -16.18 19.08
N HIS A 332 5.97 -15.36 18.07
CA HIS A 332 5.88 -13.91 18.22
C HIS A 332 4.78 -13.51 19.21
N VAL A 333 3.57 -14.08 19.10
CA VAL A 333 2.45 -13.74 19.99
C VAL A 333 2.80 -13.97 21.46
N LEU A 334 3.48 -15.07 21.79
CA LEU A 334 3.90 -15.33 23.18
C LEU A 334 5.08 -14.45 23.62
N SER A 335 6.09 -14.30 22.76
CA SER A 335 7.30 -13.54 23.12
C SER A 335 7.08 -12.02 23.16
N ALA A 336 6.04 -11.52 22.49
CA ALA A 336 5.66 -10.11 22.47
C ALA A 336 4.76 -9.68 23.66
N GLN A 337 4.45 -10.57 24.61
CA GLN A 337 3.64 -10.22 25.78
C GLN A 337 4.36 -9.32 26.78
N LEU A 338 5.70 -9.25 26.73
CA LEU A 338 6.49 -8.37 27.57
C LEU A 338 6.20 -6.88 27.26
N PRO A 339 6.29 -5.99 28.25
CA PRO A 339 6.18 -4.54 28.04
C PRO A 339 7.11 -4.04 26.93
N ASP A 340 6.69 -2.99 26.23
CA ASP A 340 7.46 -2.29 25.17
C ASP A 340 7.78 -3.09 23.90
N ARG A 341 7.25 -4.32 23.76
CA ARG A 341 7.37 -5.10 22.52
C ARG A 341 6.21 -4.84 21.58
N PHE A 342 6.52 -4.80 20.29
CA PHE A 342 5.52 -4.68 19.24
C PHE A 342 4.66 -5.95 19.15
N LYS A 343 3.34 -5.80 19.29
CA LYS A 343 2.36 -6.90 19.24
C LYS A 343 1.72 -6.94 17.86
N PHE A 344 1.92 -8.03 17.12
CA PHE A 344 1.31 -8.20 15.79
C PHE A 344 -0.10 -8.79 15.86
N SER A 345 -0.48 -9.42 16.98
CA SER A 345 -1.81 -10.07 17.14
C SER A 345 -2.99 -9.16 16.76
N PRO A 346 -3.05 -7.87 17.16
CA PRO A 346 -4.17 -7.01 16.76
C PRO A 346 -4.26 -6.81 15.23
N GLU A 347 -3.11 -6.73 14.55
CA GLU A 347 -3.06 -6.60 13.10
C GLU A 347 -3.50 -7.90 12.41
N MET A 348 -3.07 -9.05 12.92
CA MET A 348 -3.53 -10.36 12.43
C MET A 348 -5.04 -10.54 12.64
N ASP A 349 -5.58 -10.13 13.79
CA ASP A 349 -7.02 -10.20 14.06
C ASP A 349 -7.82 -9.39 13.03
N VAL A 350 -7.34 -8.20 12.66
CA VAL A 350 -7.98 -7.39 11.60
C VAL A 350 -7.94 -8.11 10.25
N LEU A 351 -6.79 -8.69 9.88
CA LEU A 351 -6.62 -9.41 8.60
C LEU A 351 -7.53 -10.64 8.53
N VAL A 352 -7.55 -11.48 9.57
CA VAL A 352 -8.39 -12.68 9.63
C VAL A 352 -9.88 -12.30 9.69
N ASN A 353 -10.24 -11.24 10.42
CA ASN A 353 -11.62 -10.76 10.48
C ASN A 353 -12.10 -10.25 9.13
N SER A 354 -11.27 -9.49 8.40
CA SER A 354 -11.57 -9.04 7.03
C SER A 354 -11.73 -10.20 6.05
N PHE A 355 -10.89 -11.24 6.17
CA PHE A 355 -11.06 -12.48 5.43
C PHE A 355 -12.43 -13.14 5.74
N MET A 356 -12.80 -13.30 7.00
CA MET A 356 -14.09 -13.92 7.34
C MET A 356 -15.29 -13.11 6.86
N GLN A 357 -15.23 -11.78 6.91
CA GLN A 357 -16.29 -10.90 6.41
C GLN A 357 -16.50 -11.02 4.90
N SER A 358 -15.43 -11.24 4.14
CA SER A 358 -15.48 -11.29 2.67
C SER A 358 -15.61 -12.72 2.12
N CYS A 359 -15.18 -13.73 2.87
CA CYS A 359 -15.18 -15.13 2.45
C CYS A 359 -16.59 -15.74 2.52
N LYS A 360 -17.08 -16.23 1.38
CA LYS A 360 -18.40 -16.89 1.28
C LYS A 360 -18.33 -18.42 1.32
N GLU A 361 -17.12 -18.98 1.36
CA GLU A 361 -16.89 -20.43 1.27
C GLU A 361 -16.75 -21.04 2.67
N PRO A 362 -17.72 -21.83 3.16
CA PRO A 362 -17.71 -22.36 4.53
C PRO A 362 -16.47 -23.23 4.83
N GLU A 363 -16.00 -24.00 3.85
CA GLU A 363 -14.81 -24.85 4.01
C GLU A 363 -13.53 -24.02 4.24
N LYS A 364 -13.36 -22.90 3.53
CA LYS A 364 -12.21 -22.01 3.74
C LYS A 364 -12.27 -21.35 5.12
N GLN A 365 -13.44 -20.86 5.50
CA GLN A 365 -13.66 -20.29 6.84
C GLN A 365 -13.30 -21.29 7.95
N LEU A 366 -13.83 -22.52 7.86
CA LEU A 366 -13.53 -23.60 8.79
C LEU A 366 -12.04 -23.92 8.83
N THR A 367 -11.38 -24.01 7.67
CA THR A 367 -9.95 -24.30 7.55
C THR A 367 -9.10 -23.26 8.30
N VAL A 368 -9.41 -21.96 8.14
CA VAL A 368 -8.68 -20.88 8.83
C VAL A 368 -8.93 -20.94 10.33
N VAL A 369 -10.19 -21.02 10.77
CA VAL A 369 -10.54 -21.03 12.20
C VAL A 369 -9.93 -22.23 12.92
N LEU A 370 -9.97 -23.42 12.32
CA LEU A 370 -9.35 -24.62 12.88
C LEU A 370 -7.83 -24.47 12.98
N ALA A 371 -7.16 -24.01 11.93
CA ALA A 371 -5.72 -23.85 11.96
C ALA A 371 -5.24 -22.88 13.05
N PHE A 372 -5.90 -21.74 13.22
CA PHE A 372 -5.59 -20.81 14.30
C PHE A 372 -5.86 -21.40 15.68
N THR A 373 -6.92 -22.19 15.83
CA THR A 373 -7.24 -22.92 17.07
C THR A 373 -6.22 -24.02 17.39
N GLN A 374 -5.68 -24.66 16.35
CA GLN A 374 -4.71 -25.75 16.45
C GLN A 374 -3.25 -25.25 16.55
N LEU A 375 -2.99 -23.95 16.45
CA LEU A 375 -1.68 -23.36 16.76
C LEU A 375 -1.51 -23.30 18.28
N THR A 376 -0.73 -24.23 18.84
CA THR A 376 -0.61 -24.42 20.29
C THR A 376 0.80 -24.24 20.82
N ASN A 377 0.90 -23.76 22.06
CA ASN A 377 2.10 -23.87 22.88
C ASN A 377 1.77 -24.65 24.16
N GLN A 378 2.42 -25.80 24.30
CA GLN A 378 2.22 -26.76 25.36
C GLN A 378 0.73 -27.08 25.55
N GLY A 379 0.05 -27.36 24.43
CA GLY A 379 -1.38 -27.66 24.38
C GLY A 379 -2.32 -26.47 24.60
N TYR A 380 -1.84 -25.24 24.77
CA TYR A 380 -2.71 -24.07 24.88
C TYR A 380 -2.78 -23.32 23.54
N PRO A 381 -3.97 -23.13 22.95
CA PRO A 381 -4.14 -22.36 21.71
C PRO A 381 -3.69 -20.90 21.86
N VAL A 382 -3.03 -20.37 20.81
CA VAL A 382 -2.55 -18.98 20.80
C VAL A 382 -3.69 -17.98 20.68
N VAL A 383 -4.75 -18.35 19.96
CA VAL A 383 -5.93 -17.50 19.82
C VAL A 383 -6.72 -17.40 21.13
N PRO A 384 -7.32 -16.23 21.41
CA PRO A 384 -8.15 -16.06 22.60
C PRO A 384 -9.43 -16.91 22.51
N SER A 385 -9.91 -17.37 23.66
CA SER A 385 -11.17 -18.14 23.75
C SER A 385 -12.38 -17.33 23.29
N PHE A 386 -12.37 -16.01 23.50
CA PHE A 386 -13.29 -15.07 22.86
C PHE A 386 -12.62 -14.48 21.61
N TRP A 387 -13.18 -14.71 20.43
CA TRP A 387 -12.60 -14.22 19.18
C TRP A 387 -13.70 -13.73 18.23
N LYS A 388 -13.67 -12.43 17.92
CA LYS A 388 -14.71 -11.75 17.11
C LYS A 388 -14.86 -12.32 15.70
N VAL A 389 -13.80 -12.94 15.18
CA VAL A 389 -13.76 -13.60 13.87
C VAL A 389 -14.91 -14.61 13.68
N LEU A 390 -15.40 -15.23 14.76
CA LEU A 390 -16.53 -16.18 14.72
C LEU A 390 -17.88 -15.53 14.42
N GLU A 391 -18.04 -14.21 14.61
CA GLU A 391 -19.29 -13.47 14.32
C GLU A 391 -19.64 -13.50 12.82
N HIS A 392 -18.63 -13.70 11.97
CA HIS A 392 -18.76 -13.75 10.51
C HIS A 392 -18.75 -15.18 9.94
N MET A 393 -18.67 -16.20 10.79
CA MET A 393 -18.62 -17.60 10.36
C MET A 393 -19.99 -18.05 9.82
N ASP A 394 -19.97 -18.77 8.71
CA ASP A 394 -21.16 -19.40 8.14
C ASP A 394 -21.75 -20.42 9.15
N PRO A 395 -23.09 -20.49 9.31
CA PRO A 395 -23.72 -21.39 10.28
C PRO A 395 -23.33 -22.86 10.10
N THR A 396 -23.13 -23.32 8.87
CA THR A 396 -22.74 -24.71 8.59
C THR A 396 -21.31 -24.98 9.05
N ALA A 397 -20.38 -24.09 8.72
CA ALA A 397 -19.00 -24.15 9.19
C ALA A 397 -18.93 -24.05 10.72
N LEU A 398 -19.73 -23.18 11.33
CA LEU A 398 -19.81 -23.02 12.78
C LEU A 398 -20.27 -24.31 13.46
N LYS A 399 -21.30 -24.99 12.94
CA LYS A 399 -21.77 -26.29 13.46
C LYS A 399 -20.64 -27.31 13.39
N THR A 400 -19.94 -27.43 12.27
CA THR A 400 -18.79 -28.34 12.12
C THR A 400 -17.65 -27.99 13.09
N TYR A 401 -17.35 -26.71 13.28
CA TYR A 401 -16.32 -26.27 14.22
C TYR A 401 -16.68 -26.59 15.68
N VAL A 402 -17.95 -26.42 16.07
CA VAL A 402 -18.44 -26.77 17.42
C VAL A 402 -18.37 -28.27 17.66
N GLU A 403 -18.77 -29.10 16.69
CA GLU A 403 -18.62 -30.55 16.80
C GLU A 403 -17.15 -30.97 16.94
N TRP A 404 -16.27 -30.32 16.19
CA TRP A 404 -14.83 -30.52 16.37
C TRP A 404 -14.36 -30.13 17.78
N LEU A 405 -14.82 -29.00 18.34
CA LEU A 405 -14.46 -28.57 19.71
C LEU A 405 -14.93 -29.58 20.77
N LYS A 406 -16.14 -30.13 20.64
CA LYS A 406 -16.67 -31.16 21.55
C LYS A 406 -15.84 -32.44 21.50
N GLU A 407 -15.56 -32.94 20.29
CA GLU A 407 -14.72 -34.12 20.13
C GLU A 407 -13.30 -33.85 20.65
N ALA A 408 -12.74 -32.67 20.37
CA ALA A 408 -11.43 -32.26 20.84
C ALA A 408 -11.36 -32.11 22.37
N PHE A 409 -12.48 -31.79 23.04
CA PHE A 409 -12.58 -31.81 24.50
C PHE A 409 -12.56 -33.25 25.04
N CYS A 410 -13.39 -34.14 24.49
CA CYS A 410 -13.45 -35.53 24.91
C CYS A 410 -12.15 -36.29 24.62
N ARG A 411 -11.62 -36.16 23.40
CA ARG A 411 -10.44 -36.85 22.89
C ARG A 411 -9.47 -35.86 22.23
N PRO A 412 -8.65 -35.14 23.02
CA PRO A 412 -7.66 -34.19 22.50
C PRO A 412 -6.62 -34.85 21.59
N GLN A 413 -6.56 -34.44 20.34
CA GLN A 413 -5.57 -34.90 19.33
C GLN A 413 -4.43 -33.89 19.19
N LEU A 414 -3.67 -33.68 20.27
CA LEU A 414 -2.58 -32.68 20.32
C LEU A 414 -1.43 -32.99 19.35
N ASP A 415 -1.28 -34.25 18.95
CA ASP A 415 -0.34 -34.71 17.92
C ASP A 415 -0.64 -34.13 16.54
N LYS A 416 -1.90 -33.76 16.28
CA LYS A 416 -2.35 -33.11 15.04
C LYS A 416 -2.32 -31.59 15.12
N CYS A 417 -2.08 -31.02 16.29
CA CYS A 417 -1.95 -29.58 16.47
C CYS A 417 -0.60 -29.09 15.95
N LEU A 418 -0.58 -27.84 15.50
CA LEU A 418 0.65 -27.16 15.10
C LEU A 418 1.36 -26.63 16.36
N GLU A 419 2.15 -27.49 16.98
CA GLU A 419 2.90 -27.15 18.18
C GLU A 419 4.14 -26.31 17.86
N PHE A 420 4.36 -25.23 18.62
CA PHE A 420 5.57 -24.42 18.57
C PHE A 420 6.15 -24.19 19.96
N SER A 421 7.42 -23.83 20.03
CA SER A 421 8.11 -23.50 21.28
C SER A 421 8.77 -22.14 21.17
N THR A 422 8.81 -21.40 22.27
CA THR A 422 9.56 -20.14 22.33
C THR A 422 11.06 -20.41 22.35
N ARG A 423 11.87 -19.41 21.98
CA ARG A 423 13.33 -19.49 22.13
C ARG A 423 13.77 -19.90 23.56
N LYS A 424 13.13 -19.36 24.60
CA LYS A 424 13.45 -19.69 26.00
C LYS A 424 13.19 -21.17 26.32
N GLN A 425 12.08 -21.72 25.81
CA GLN A 425 11.75 -23.14 25.96
C GLN A 425 12.77 -24.03 25.24
N ARG A 426 13.20 -23.64 24.04
CA ARG A 426 14.25 -24.37 23.29
C ARG A 426 15.62 -24.32 23.96
N GLU A 427 15.94 -23.22 24.62
CA GLU A 427 17.19 -23.04 25.38
C GLU A 427 17.14 -23.65 26.80
N GLY A 428 16.04 -24.33 27.17
CA GLY A 428 15.88 -24.96 28.48
C GLY A 428 15.68 -23.98 29.64
N GLN A 429 15.42 -22.70 29.35
CA GLN A 429 15.18 -21.65 30.36
C GLN A 429 13.76 -21.69 30.92
N GLU A 430 12.85 -22.46 30.30
CA GLU A 430 11.49 -22.72 30.76
C GLU A 430 11.25 -24.23 30.83
N ALA A 431 10.65 -24.69 31.92
CA ALA A 431 10.39 -26.10 32.13
C ALA A 431 9.38 -26.65 31.09
N ALA A 432 9.68 -27.82 30.54
CA ALA A 432 8.75 -28.54 29.68
C ALA A 432 7.51 -28.97 30.48
N VAL A 433 6.32 -28.70 29.93
CA VAL A 433 5.06 -29.10 30.55
C VAL A 433 4.79 -30.58 30.25
N LYS A 434 4.41 -31.34 31.28
CA LYS A 434 4.06 -32.76 31.14
C LYS A 434 2.87 -32.93 30.15
N PRO A 435 2.81 -34.02 29.35
CA PRO A 435 1.73 -34.23 28.38
C PRO A 435 0.31 -34.13 28.97
N GLN A 436 0.10 -34.64 30.18
CA GLN A 436 -1.18 -34.55 30.91
C GLN A 436 -1.59 -33.09 31.20
N SER A 437 -0.62 -32.22 31.47
CA SER A 437 -0.87 -30.80 31.71
C SER A 437 -1.19 -30.05 30.41
N SER A 438 -0.58 -30.46 29.28
CA SER A 438 -0.94 -29.92 27.95
C SER A 438 -2.37 -30.28 27.55
N VAL A 439 -2.80 -31.52 27.80
CA VAL A 439 -4.20 -31.96 27.62
C VAL A 439 -5.16 -31.14 28.49
N PHE A 440 -4.82 -30.95 29.76
CA PHE A 440 -5.62 -30.12 30.67
C PHE A 440 -5.72 -28.67 30.19
N ARG A 441 -4.61 -28.07 29.75
CA ARG A 441 -4.57 -26.70 29.21
C ARG A 441 -5.46 -26.53 27.97
N PHE A 442 -5.45 -27.52 27.08
CA PHE A 442 -6.29 -27.50 25.88
C PHE A 442 -7.78 -27.55 26.24
N ARG A 443 -8.19 -28.49 27.10
CA ARG A 443 -9.56 -28.59 27.60
C ARG A 443 -10.01 -27.33 28.32
N LYS A 444 -9.14 -26.76 29.16
CA LYS A 444 -9.39 -25.51 29.88
C LYS A 444 -9.62 -24.32 28.94
N TRP A 445 -9.02 -24.33 27.75
CA TRP A 445 -9.27 -23.30 26.73
C TRP A 445 -10.59 -23.53 25.97
N ILE A 446 -10.97 -24.79 25.70
CA ILE A 446 -12.18 -25.14 24.95
C ILE A 446 -13.45 -24.69 25.69
N ILE A 447 -13.51 -24.86 27.02
CA ILE A 447 -14.70 -24.50 27.82
C ILE A 447 -15.11 -23.03 27.58
N PRO A 448 -14.26 -22.00 27.87
CA PRO A 448 -14.63 -20.61 27.61
C PRO A 448 -14.81 -20.31 26.13
N ARG A 449 -14.22 -21.08 25.21
CA ARG A 449 -14.48 -20.94 23.76
C ARG A 449 -15.93 -21.33 23.45
N LEU A 450 -16.39 -22.50 23.90
CA LEU A 450 -17.77 -22.95 23.73
C LEU A 450 -18.77 -22.01 24.41
N THR A 451 -18.47 -21.57 25.64
CA THR A 451 -19.26 -20.55 26.35
C THR A 451 -19.37 -19.26 25.55
N SER A 452 -18.25 -18.75 25.00
CA SER A 452 -18.27 -17.52 24.20
C SER A 452 -19.13 -17.63 22.94
N ILE A 453 -19.21 -18.83 22.34
CA ILE A 453 -20.07 -19.08 21.17
C ILE A 453 -21.55 -19.00 21.58
N VAL A 454 -21.90 -19.54 22.75
CA VAL A 454 -23.27 -19.49 23.30
C VAL A 454 -23.66 -18.06 23.68
N ASP A 455 -22.77 -17.32 24.34
CA ASP A 455 -23.11 -16.01 24.91
C ASP A 455 -23.08 -14.86 23.88
N ASN A 456 -22.28 -14.98 22.80
CA ASN A 456 -22.16 -13.91 21.82
C ASN A 456 -23.36 -13.85 20.86
N GLN A 457 -24.23 -12.85 21.04
CA GLN A 457 -25.43 -12.64 20.23
C GLN A 457 -25.17 -12.28 18.77
N GLN A 458 -23.96 -11.82 18.42
CA GLN A 458 -23.60 -11.47 17.05
C GLN A 458 -23.27 -12.71 16.19
N ILE A 459 -23.00 -13.85 16.82
CA ILE A 459 -22.75 -15.12 16.11
C ILE A 459 -24.08 -15.69 15.62
N LYS A 460 -24.17 -15.93 14.31
CA LYS A 460 -25.32 -16.60 13.67
C LYS A 460 -25.35 -18.08 14.07
N LYS A 461 -26.27 -18.44 14.95
CA LYS A 461 -26.45 -19.79 15.49
C LYS A 461 -27.93 -20.10 15.69
N ASP A 462 -28.31 -21.36 15.52
CA ASP A 462 -29.65 -21.83 15.82
C ASP A 462 -29.76 -22.30 17.29
N GLU A 463 -30.99 -22.48 17.76
CA GLU A 463 -31.27 -22.93 19.13
C GLU A 463 -30.75 -24.36 19.36
N GLU A 464 -30.78 -25.22 18.34
CA GLU A 464 -30.29 -26.59 18.39
C GLU A 464 -28.80 -26.63 18.76
N LEU A 465 -27.98 -25.81 18.11
CA LEU A 465 -26.55 -25.71 18.36
C LEU A 465 -26.28 -25.18 19.77
N VAL A 466 -27.02 -24.17 20.22
CA VAL A 466 -26.88 -23.61 21.57
C VAL A 466 -27.21 -24.68 22.63
N MET A 467 -28.32 -25.40 22.48
CA MET A 467 -28.71 -26.46 23.40
C MET A 467 -27.70 -27.59 23.42
N SER A 468 -27.19 -27.98 22.24
CA SER A 468 -26.17 -29.02 22.10
C SER A 468 -24.82 -28.65 22.74
N ILE A 469 -24.46 -27.37 22.79
CA ILE A 469 -23.28 -26.91 23.54
C ILE A 469 -23.55 -26.95 25.05
N ARG A 470 -24.71 -26.44 25.50
CA ARG A 470 -25.08 -26.43 26.93
C ARG A 470 -25.11 -27.83 27.53
N SER A 471 -25.69 -28.79 26.81
CA SER A 471 -25.72 -30.20 27.24
C SER A 471 -24.35 -30.86 27.29
N HIS A 472 -23.35 -30.34 26.58
CA HIS A 472 -21.99 -30.86 26.61
C HIS A 472 -21.13 -30.25 27.73
N LEU A 473 -21.48 -29.03 28.17
CA LEU A 473 -20.78 -28.32 29.26
C LEU A 473 -21.29 -28.72 30.66
N HIS A 474 -22.50 -29.26 30.74
CA HIS A 474 -23.09 -29.87 31.94
C HIS A 474 -22.81 -31.37 31.96
#